data_AF-A0A534PAH2-F1
#
_entry.id   AF-A0A534PAH2-F1
#
_cell.length_a   1.000
_cell.length_b   1.000
_cell.length_c   1.000
_cell.angle_alpha   90.00
_cell.angle_beta   90.00
_cell.angle_gamma   90.00
#
_symmetry.space_group_name_H-M   'P 1'
#
loop_
_entity.id
_entity.type
_entity.pdbx_description
1 polymer ?
#
loop_
_entity_poly.entity_id
_entity_poly.type
_entity_poly.pdbx_seq_one_letter_code
_entity_poly.pdbx_strand_id
1 'polypeptide(L)'
;MSRIPMPTRKACFKATYPKTEWEEVPCATPPNRPYPPARGRRQQTVGNGTDFSGEVTNFISSATGSFDSVTGVTSETGNVGGVPPAVANTYSLQLNTKPFTSSVCGPSPNPNCKGWQQFIYSNSGVAFIQYWLLQYNTACPAGWNTFSFPMSADIYCWENGPNAVGVPVQPIANLASLRVTGTANAGGTDTVIMTTAAGDLNAANQDSILNLAGGWQGAEFIIVGDCCGSDATFNAGSTLVVRTTVHHGNTTGPSCVLEGFTGETNNLTLVGTPAVAMGPSPAIVSTQSNVAGTPGSCAGAAGIGDTHLRTFGGLFYDFQATGDFVLAQASPDFVVQARQISGAPTWPDASVNKAVATQMGKTRVAICLPARLSINGKNARVNDGATLSLPDGVDVSRRGNTYLIADQSGDSVSAEVNATWINVSVGLGHWPAKVRGLLANANGNVNEIEARDGAVLTNPFTFEDLYHRYGDSWRVPPEESLLSVCGQKVQRSIPKRPFYANDLDPKLQQRTRAVCAAAGVKVDALLDACALDVAVIGRETAAKVFAGAPAPVAVATPGLRR
;
A
#
# COMPACT_ATOMS: atom_id res chain seq x y z
N MET A 1 -3.70 -14.86 27.18
CA MET A 1 -3.49 -13.49 27.69
C MET A 1 -3.57 -13.51 29.21
N SER A 2 -2.49 -13.09 29.87
CA SER A 2 -2.45 -12.82 31.31
C SER A 2 -3.51 -11.77 31.70
N ARG A 3 -4.16 -11.95 32.86
CA ARG A 3 -5.16 -11.00 33.41
C ARG A 3 -4.52 -9.93 34.31
N ILE A 4 -3.21 -10.03 34.55
CA ILE A 4 -2.48 -9.16 35.48
C ILE A 4 -1.61 -8.19 34.67
N PRO A 5 -1.65 -6.87 34.95
CA PRO A 5 -0.76 -5.90 34.32
C PRO A 5 0.70 -6.34 34.43
N MET A 6 1.45 -6.16 33.35
CA MET A 6 2.85 -6.56 33.32
C MET A 6 3.66 -5.82 34.40
N PRO A 7 4.59 -6.48 35.11
CA PRO A 7 5.47 -5.82 36.04
C PRO A 7 6.29 -4.72 35.35
N THR A 8 6.38 -3.53 35.96
CA THR A 8 7.09 -2.36 35.41
C THR A 8 8.61 -2.41 35.63
N ARG A 9 9.14 -3.57 36.04
CA ARG A 9 10.56 -3.74 36.36
C ARG A 9 11.34 -4.10 35.09
N LYS A 10 12.60 -3.67 35.05
CA LYS A 10 13.56 -3.92 33.96
C LYS A 10 14.07 -5.37 34.01
N ALA A 11 13.21 -6.34 33.69
CA ALA A 11 13.50 -7.77 33.75
C ALA A 11 12.76 -8.54 32.64
N CYS A 12 12.95 -9.86 32.61
CA CYS A 12 12.32 -10.76 31.66
C CYS A 12 11.27 -11.62 32.36
N PHE A 13 10.14 -11.83 31.70
CA PHE A 13 9.01 -12.56 32.30
C PHE A 13 8.39 -13.54 31.31
N LYS A 14 7.72 -14.55 31.86
CA LYS A 14 6.96 -15.56 31.13
C LYS A 14 5.58 -15.74 31.77
N ALA A 15 4.55 -15.88 30.94
CA ALA A 15 3.22 -16.31 31.36
C ALA A 15 2.79 -17.52 30.50
N THR A 16 2.38 -18.61 31.14
CA THR A 16 2.00 -19.86 30.45
C THR A 16 0.58 -20.26 30.78
N TYR A 17 -0.25 -20.52 29.77
CA TYR A 17 -1.60 -20.99 30.02
C TYR A 17 -1.58 -22.37 30.71
N PRO A 18 -2.40 -22.63 31.76
CA PRO A 18 -3.48 -21.78 32.30
C PRO A 18 -3.06 -20.79 33.41
N LYS A 19 -1.78 -20.75 33.81
CA LYS A 19 -1.30 -19.78 34.81
C LYS A 19 -1.32 -18.37 34.23
N THR A 20 -2.12 -17.49 34.81
CA THR A 20 -2.26 -16.09 34.37
C THR A 20 -1.32 -15.12 35.10
N GLU A 21 -0.35 -15.62 35.85
CA GLU A 21 0.63 -14.81 36.58
C GLU A 21 1.95 -14.72 35.81
N TRP A 22 2.63 -13.59 35.93
CA TRP A 22 3.96 -13.37 35.35
C TRP A 22 5.03 -13.99 36.25
N GLU A 23 5.83 -14.89 35.68
CA GLU A 23 6.99 -15.48 36.33
C GLU A 23 8.26 -14.79 35.81
N GLU A 24 9.08 -14.23 36.71
CA GLU A 24 10.38 -13.66 36.34
C GLU A 24 11.33 -14.78 35.91
N VAL A 25 12.00 -14.61 34.77
CA VAL A 25 12.93 -15.58 34.20
C VAL A 25 14.26 -14.91 33.88
N PRO A 26 15.38 -15.66 33.84
CA PRO A 26 16.64 -15.11 33.38
C PRO A 26 16.51 -14.53 31.96
N CYS A 27 17.01 -13.31 31.77
CA CYS A 27 17.11 -12.72 30.45
C CYS A 27 18.14 -13.49 29.59
N ALA A 28 17.86 -13.57 28.29
CA ALA A 28 18.75 -14.12 27.28
C ALA A 28 19.68 -13.02 26.73
N THR A 29 20.72 -13.44 26.01
CA THR A 29 21.59 -12.54 25.25
C THR A 29 21.09 -12.45 23.80
N PRO A 30 20.75 -11.25 23.29
CA PRO A 30 20.37 -11.10 21.89
C PRO A 30 21.59 -11.28 20.97
N PRO A 31 21.41 -11.78 19.73
CA PRO A 31 22.51 -11.91 18.77
C PRO A 31 23.10 -10.53 18.46
N ASN A 32 24.43 -10.41 18.53
CA ASN A 32 25.13 -9.15 18.27
C ASN A 32 25.29 -8.91 16.76
N ARG A 33 24.19 -8.62 16.08
CA ARG A 33 24.14 -8.31 14.65
C ARG A 33 23.07 -7.25 14.34
N PRO A 34 23.29 -6.39 13.35
CA PRO A 34 22.35 -5.34 13.00
C PRO A 34 21.17 -5.86 12.16
N TYR A 35 19.99 -5.31 12.41
CA TYR A 35 18.80 -5.35 11.56
C TYR A 35 18.65 -3.96 10.93
N PRO A 36 19.37 -3.66 9.83
CA PRO A 36 19.54 -2.30 9.35
C PRO A 36 18.23 -1.64 8.89
N PRO A 37 18.16 -0.29 8.90
CA PRO A 37 17.04 0.43 8.32
C PRO A 37 16.97 0.22 6.80
N ALA A 38 15.78 0.45 6.24
CA ALA A 38 15.55 0.46 4.80
C ALA A 38 16.51 1.43 4.09
N ARG A 39 16.98 1.04 2.89
CA ARG A 39 17.86 1.90 2.08
C ARG A 39 17.55 1.80 0.60
N GLY A 40 17.73 2.95 -0.06
CA GLY A 40 17.75 3.03 -1.51
C GLY A 40 16.34 3.10 -2.07
N ARG A 41 16.15 2.55 -3.26
CA ARG A 41 14.85 2.54 -3.92
C ARG A 41 14.00 1.39 -3.39
N ARG A 42 12.72 1.67 -3.21
CA ARG A 42 11.69 0.69 -2.89
C ARG A 42 11.66 -0.40 -3.95
N GLN A 43 11.61 -1.65 -3.50
CA GLN A 43 11.49 -2.81 -4.36
C GLN A 43 10.02 -3.18 -4.55
N GLN A 44 9.71 -4.06 -5.51
CA GLN A 44 8.35 -4.57 -5.68
C GLN A 44 7.96 -5.58 -4.60
N THR A 45 8.95 -6.27 -4.03
CA THR A 45 8.78 -7.24 -2.95
C THR A 45 8.71 -6.55 -1.60
N VAL A 46 8.06 -7.21 -0.64
CA VAL A 46 7.88 -6.70 0.71
C VAL A 46 9.21 -6.59 1.47
N GLY A 47 9.35 -5.52 2.25
CA GLY A 47 10.55 -5.12 2.99
C GLY A 47 11.42 -4.12 2.22
N ASN A 48 12.54 -3.72 2.81
CA ASN A 48 13.46 -2.71 2.30
C ASN A 48 12.75 -1.47 1.70
N GLY A 49 11.83 -0.88 2.48
CA GLY A 49 11.06 0.31 2.09
C GLY A 49 9.65 0.04 1.59
N THR A 50 9.29 -1.22 1.30
CA THR A 50 7.97 -1.61 0.77
C THR A 50 7.17 -2.41 1.78
N ASP A 51 6.28 -1.76 2.51
CA ASP A 51 5.23 -2.40 3.32
C ASP A 51 4.08 -1.42 3.54
N PHE A 52 3.00 -1.84 4.21
CA PHE A 52 1.98 -0.94 4.73
C PHE A 52 2.21 -0.67 6.21
N SER A 53 2.41 0.61 6.54
CA SER A 53 2.53 1.11 7.90
C SER A 53 1.26 1.84 8.33
N GLY A 54 0.92 1.70 9.60
CA GLY A 54 -0.13 2.49 10.24
C GLY A 54 0.46 3.73 10.90
N GLU A 55 -0.01 4.93 10.53
CA GLU A 55 0.41 6.19 11.14
C GLU A 55 -0.72 6.88 11.89
N VAL A 56 -0.36 7.56 12.98
CA VAL A 56 -1.29 8.25 13.88
C VAL A 56 -0.76 9.65 14.21
N THR A 57 -1.65 10.55 14.59
CA THR A 57 -1.28 11.92 14.96
C THR A 57 -0.77 12.02 16.40
N ASN A 58 -1.39 11.29 17.32
CA ASN A 58 -0.93 11.12 18.70
C ASN A 58 0.22 10.12 18.81
N PHE A 59 0.85 10.00 19.98
CA PHE A 59 1.85 8.97 20.20
C PHE A 59 1.23 7.59 20.47
N ILE A 60 1.80 6.59 19.82
CA ILE A 60 1.53 5.17 20.03
C ILE A 60 2.13 4.77 21.39
N SER A 61 1.28 4.26 22.28
CA SER A 61 1.71 3.65 23.55
C SER A 61 1.98 2.16 23.40
N SER A 62 1.33 1.50 22.43
CA SER A 62 1.58 0.10 22.09
C SER A 62 1.16 -0.22 20.67
N ALA A 63 1.89 -1.13 20.01
CA ALA A 63 1.47 -1.71 18.74
C ALA A 63 1.64 -3.23 18.77
N THR A 64 0.76 -3.94 18.06
CA THR A 64 0.78 -5.41 17.94
C THR A 64 0.72 -5.83 16.49
N GLY A 65 1.72 -6.58 16.08
CA GLY A 65 1.76 -7.32 14.82
C GLY A 65 1.22 -8.74 14.97
N SER A 66 0.36 -9.17 14.04
CA SER A 66 -0.18 -10.53 14.00
C SER A 66 -0.61 -10.93 12.59
N PHE A 67 -1.05 -12.18 12.42
CA PHE A 67 -1.59 -12.70 11.17
C PHE A 67 -3.08 -13.05 11.33
N ASP A 68 -3.95 -12.40 10.57
CA ASP A 68 -5.38 -12.73 10.51
C ASP A 68 -5.61 -14.02 9.73
N SER A 69 -4.77 -14.30 8.73
CA SER A 69 -4.75 -15.59 8.05
C SER A 69 -3.38 -15.89 7.44
N VAL A 70 -3.08 -17.19 7.33
CA VAL A 70 -1.88 -17.74 6.69
C VAL A 70 -2.35 -18.85 5.76
N THR A 71 -2.20 -18.66 4.45
CA THR A 71 -2.74 -19.58 3.43
C THR A 71 -1.64 -20.01 2.48
N GLY A 72 -1.55 -21.30 2.21
CA GLY A 72 -0.59 -21.86 1.24
C GLY A 72 0.88 -21.84 1.69
N VAL A 73 1.19 -21.35 2.90
CA VAL A 73 2.54 -21.37 3.46
C VAL A 73 2.85 -22.75 4.03
N THR A 74 3.78 -23.46 3.40
CA THR A 74 4.26 -24.79 3.81
C THR A 74 5.75 -24.80 4.13
N SER A 75 6.52 -23.86 3.58
CA SER A 75 7.95 -23.73 3.86
C SER A 75 8.41 -22.28 3.74
N GLU A 76 9.43 -21.96 4.53
CA GLU A 76 10.23 -20.76 4.42
C GLU A 76 11.72 -21.17 4.52
N THR A 77 12.58 -20.48 3.78
CA THR A 77 14.03 -20.60 3.89
C THR A 77 14.69 -19.23 3.81
N GLY A 78 15.76 -19.04 4.56
CA GLY A 78 16.56 -17.80 4.55
C GLY A 78 18.02 -18.08 4.88
N ASN A 79 18.88 -17.08 4.70
CA ASN A 79 20.32 -17.20 4.96
C ASN A 79 20.64 -16.82 6.41
N VAL A 80 21.39 -17.67 7.12
CA VAL A 80 21.77 -17.38 8.52
C VAL A 80 22.78 -16.24 8.53
N GLY A 81 22.39 -15.10 9.12
CA GLY A 81 23.26 -13.91 9.14
C GLY A 81 23.57 -13.37 7.74
N GLY A 82 22.70 -13.63 6.76
CA GLY A 82 22.92 -13.24 5.35
C GLY A 82 23.93 -14.12 4.60
N VAL A 83 24.37 -15.25 5.16
CA VAL A 83 25.35 -16.15 4.54
C VAL A 83 24.67 -17.42 3.99
N PRO A 84 24.84 -17.75 2.68
CA PRO A 84 24.36 -19.00 2.11
C PRO A 84 25.03 -20.26 2.70
N PRO A 85 24.39 -21.45 2.61
CA PRO A 85 23.11 -21.73 1.94
C PRO A 85 21.89 -21.34 2.78
N ALA A 86 20.75 -21.17 2.12
CA ALA A 86 19.48 -20.94 2.80
C ALA A 86 19.05 -22.18 3.58
N VAL A 87 18.57 -21.98 4.82
CA VAL A 87 18.09 -23.04 5.71
C VAL A 87 16.68 -22.73 6.19
N ALA A 88 15.92 -23.79 6.50
CA ALA A 88 14.50 -23.67 6.83
C ALA A 88 14.26 -22.91 8.14
N ASN A 89 13.17 -22.14 8.20
CA ASN A 89 12.75 -21.37 9.37
C ASN A 89 13.77 -20.28 9.78
N THR A 90 14.35 -19.58 8.80
CA THR A 90 15.35 -18.52 9.02
C THR A 90 14.74 -17.16 8.71
N TYR A 91 13.81 -16.76 9.58
CA TYR A 91 13.10 -15.50 9.48
C TYR A 91 13.16 -14.73 10.80
N SER A 92 12.79 -13.45 10.73
CA SER A 92 12.45 -12.65 11.88
C SER A 92 11.04 -12.09 11.73
N LEU A 93 10.37 -11.89 12.87
CA LEU A 93 9.21 -11.02 12.94
C LEU A 93 9.68 -9.68 13.49
N GLN A 94 9.39 -8.60 12.79
CA GLN A 94 9.80 -7.27 13.19
C GLN A 94 8.56 -6.38 13.31
N LEU A 95 8.45 -5.70 14.44
CA LEU A 95 7.56 -4.57 14.62
C LEU A 95 8.47 -3.32 14.72
N ASN A 96 8.50 -2.53 13.65
CA ASN A 96 9.38 -1.38 13.53
C ASN A 96 8.61 -0.09 13.77
N THR A 97 9.23 0.86 14.45
CA THR A 97 8.70 2.22 14.53
C THR A 97 8.97 2.95 13.21
N LYS A 98 8.16 3.94 12.88
CA LYS A 98 8.62 5.02 12.00
C LYS A 98 9.81 5.73 12.66
N PRO A 99 10.86 6.14 11.92
CA PRO A 99 11.91 6.98 12.47
C PRO A 99 11.33 8.25 13.10
N PHE A 100 11.79 8.59 14.30
CA PHE A 100 11.22 9.65 15.14
C PHE A 100 12.29 10.61 15.66
N THR A 101 11.85 11.81 16.06
CA THR A 101 12.73 12.75 16.73
C THR A 101 13.03 12.24 18.14
N SER A 102 14.32 12.02 18.44
CA SER A 102 14.78 11.59 19.76
C SER A 102 15.71 12.64 20.36
N SER A 103 15.57 12.92 21.65
CA SER A 103 16.51 13.78 22.39
C SER A 103 17.93 13.21 22.44
N VAL A 104 18.09 11.90 22.25
CA VAL A 104 19.39 11.21 22.23
C VAL A 104 20.21 11.59 20.99
N CYS A 105 19.57 12.10 19.93
CA CYS A 105 20.26 12.69 18.78
C CYS A 105 20.93 14.04 19.07
N GLY A 106 20.70 14.66 20.23
CA GLY A 106 21.22 16.00 20.56
C GLY A 106 22.72 16.22 20.34
N PRO A 107 23.61 15.25 20.63
CA PRO A 107 25.05 15.40 20.35
C PRO A 107 25.45 15.16 18.89
N SER A 108 24.53 14.75 18.01
CA SER A 108 24.81 14.58 16.59
C SER A 108 25.04 15.94 15.92
N PRO A 109 26.07 16.08 15.06
CA PRO A 109 26.20 17.25 14.21
C PRO A 109 25.17 17.29 13.06
N ASN A 110 24.45 16.19 12.81
CA ASN A 110 23.45 16.10 11.76
C ASN A 110 22.06 16.45 12.31
N PRO A 111 21.44 17.57 11.89
CA PRO A 111 20.10 17.93 12.35
C PRO A 111 19.01 16.94 11.90
N ASN A 112 19.31 16.06 10.93
CA ASN A 112 18.41 15.02 10.45
C ASN A 112 18.54 13.70 11.23
N CYS A 113 19.36 13.64 12.29
CA CYS A 113 19.42 12.44 13.12
C CYS A 113 18.03 12.06 13.64
N LYS A 114 17.71 10.77 13.56
CA LYS A 114 16.45 10.19 14.06
C LYS A 114 16.73 9.00 14.96
N GLY A 115 15.88 8.82 15.97
CA GLY A 115 15.76 7.54 16.66
C GLY A 115 14.94 6.57 15.82
N TRP A 116 15.29 5.29 15.87
CA TRP A 116 14.51 4.22 15.26
C TRP A 116 14.60 2.98 16.13
N GLN A 117 13.46 2.36 16.43
CA GLN A 117 13.36 1.24 17.37
C GLN A 117 12.66 0.07 16.73
N GLN A 118 13.17 -1.13 16.98
CA GLN A 118 12.65 -2.37 16.44
C GLN A 118 12.37 -3.34 17.56
N PHE A 119 11.15 -3.86 17.62
CA PHE A 119 10.78 -5.00 18.48
C PHE A 119 10.88 -6.26 17.63
N ILE A 120 11.87 -7.10 17.93
CA ILE A 120 12.27 -8.20 17.05
C ILE A 120 12.04 -9.53 17.76
N TYR A 121 11.43 -10.47 17.06
CA TYR A 121 11.59 -11.89 17.32
C TYR A 121 12.51 -12.47 16.24
N SER A 122 13.71 -12.88 16.63
CA SER A 122 14.61 -13.66 15.80
C SER A 122 14.29 -15.13 15.97
N ASN A 123 13.98 -15.84 14.88
CA ASN A 123 13.68 -17.26 14.93
C ASN A 123 14.92 -18.13 15.24
N SER A 124 16.06 -17.52 15.60
CA SER A 124 17.15 -18.17 16.33
C SER A 124 16.83 -18.43 17.80
N GLY A 125 15.66 -17.98 18.28
CA GLY A 125 15.10 -18.35 19.57
C GLY A 125 15.08 -17.22 20.62
N VAL A 126 14.96 -15.96 20.21
CA VAL A 126 15.01 -14.83 21.14
C VAL A 126 14.17 -13.65 20.64
N ALA A 127 13.50 -12.99 21.58
CA ALA A 127 12.84 -11.70 21.34
C ALA A 127 13.55 -10.58 22.11
N PHE A 128 13.78 -9.45 21.45
CA PHE A 128 14.55 -8.32 21.98
C PHE A 128 14.16 -7.01 21.31
N ILE A 129 14.69 -5.90 21.83
CA ILE A 129 14.56 -4.57 21.21
C ILE A 129 15.93 -4.18 20.66
N GLN A 130 15.98 -3.70 19.42
CA GLN A 130 17.17 -3.09 18.84
C GLN A 130 16.91 -1.59 18.62
N TYR A 131 17.91 -0.78 18.97
CA TYR A 131 17.84 0.68 18.95
C TYR A 131 18.83 1.20 17.94
N TRP A 132 18.42 2.24 17.21
CA TRP A 132 19.22 2.89 16.18
C TRP A 132 19.18 4.42 16.32
N LEU A 133 20.34 5.03 16.13
CA LEU A 133 20.49 6.45 15.80
C LEU A 133 20.83 6.54 14.31
N LEU A 134 19.87 7.00 13.52
CA LEU A 134 19.99 7.11 12.07
C LEU A 134 20.78 8.36 11.70
N GLN A 135 21.77 8.22 10.82
CA GLN A 135 22.61 9.31 10.32
C GLN A 135 23.21 10.19 11.43
N TYR A 136 23.64 9.56 12.54
CA TYR A 136 24.25 10.22 13.69
C TYR A 136 25.53 10.98 13.34
N ASN A 137 26.28 10.53 12.33
CA ASN A 137 27.36 11.28 11.67
C ASN A 137 28.47 11.83 12.60
N THR A 138 28.67 11.18 13.75
CA THR A 138 29.80 11.37 14.67
C THR A 138 30.07 10.04 15.40
N ALA A 139 31.09 10.00 16.26
CA ALA A 139 31.41 8.81 17.04
C ALA A 139 30.20 8.35 17.87
N CYS A 140 29.84 7.07 17.74
CA CYS A 140 28.68 6.52 18.43
C CYS A 140 28.78 6.62 19.96
N PRO A 141 27.64 6.75 20.67
CA PRO A 141 27.64 6.76 22.13
C PRO A 141 28.35 5.54 22.72
N ALA A 142 28.90 5.68 23.93
CA ALA A 142 29.60 4.57 24.58
C ALA A 142 28.68 3.33 24.70
N GLY A 143 29.18 2.16 24.29
CA GLY A 143 28.41 0.91 24.26
C GLY A 143 27.66 0.63 22.95
N TRP A 144 27.52 1.63 22.08
CA TRP A 144 26.86 1.47 20.79
C TRP A 144 27.84 1.01 19.70
N ASN A 145 27.35 0.19 18.79
CA ASN A 145 28.07 -0.26 17.62
C ASN A 145 27.96 0.77 16.49
N THR A 146 29.03 0.94 15.74
CA THR A 146 29.04 1.75 14.52
C THR A 146 28.59 0.93 13.32
N PHE A 147 27.73 1.50 12.48
CA PHE A 147 27.32 0.94 11.20
C PHE A 147 27.37 2.01 10.11
N SER A 148 27.82 1.62 8.92
CA SER A 148 27.75 2.46 7.73
C SER A 148 27.41 1.58 6.54
N PHE A 149 26.47 2.05 5.72
CA PHE A 149 26.18 1.36 4.48
C PHE A 149 27.32 1.52 3.47
N PRO A 150 27.54 0.54 2.58
CA PRO A 150 28.52 0.66 1.51
C PRO A 150 28.30 1.94 0.69
N MET A 151 29.39 2.67 0.45
CA MET A 151 29.41 3.94 -0.31
C MET A 151 28.60 5.08 0.33
N SER A 152 28.27 4.99 1.61
CA SER A 152 27.68 6.09 2.39
C SER A 152 28.75 6.76 3.26
N ALA A 153 28.69 8.08 3.37
CA ALA A 153 29.47 8.82 4.38
C ALA A 153 28.75 8.89 5.73
N ASP A 154 27.46 8.53 5.77
CA ASP A 154 26.68 8.58 7.01
C ASP A 154 27.13 7.48 8.00
N ILE A 155 27.15 7.86 9.27
CA ILE A 155 27.40 6.98 10.40
C ILE A 155 26.07 6.74 11.12
N TYR A 156 25.73 5.48 11.28
CA TYR A 156 24.60 5.01 12.07
C TYR A 156 25.14 4.36 13.33
N CYS A 157 24.39 4.44 14.41
CA CYS A 157 24.73 3.77 15.66
C CYS A 157 23.62 2.80 16.02
N TRP A 158 23.97 1.61 16.49
CA TRP A 158 22.97 0.67 16.99
C TRP A 158 23.41 -0.06 18.26
N GLU A 159 22.45 -0.43 19.10
CA GLU A 159 22.66 -1.33 20.23
C GLU A 159 21.46 -2.25 20.43
N ASN A 160 21.70 -3.41 21.03
CA ASN A 160 20.61 -4.26 21.53
C ASN A 160 20.24 -3.84 22.95
N GLY A 161 18.96 -3.98 23.30
CA GLY A 161 18.52 -3.82 24.67
C GLY A 161 19.24 -4.79 25.62
N PRO A 162 19.60 -4.34 26.84
CA PRO A 162 20.27 -5.20 27.83
C PRO A 162 19.41 -6.39 28.26
N ASN A 163 18.09 -6.31 28.12
CA ASN A 163 17.16 -7.40 28.39
C ASN A 163 16.56 -7.93 27.08
N ALA A 164 16.72 -9.24 26.88
CA ALA A 164 16.06 -10.03 25.85
C ALA A 164 15.45 -11.31 26.48
N VAL A 165 14.44 -11.89 25.85
CA VAL A 165 13.77 -13.09 26.36
C VAL A 165 13.93 -14.27 25.41
N GLY A 166 14.32 -15.42 25.94
CA GLY A 166 14.43 -16.65 25.16
C GLY A 166 13.04 -17.14 24.76
N VAL A 167 12.85 -17.38 23.46
CA VAL A 167 11.58 -17.86 22.88
C VAL A 167 11.91 -19.11 22.07
N PRO A 168 11.23 -20.25 22.24
CA PRO A 168 11.48 -21.42 21.41
C PRO A 168 11.39 -21.10 19.91
N VAL A 169 12.27 -21.68 19.09
CA VAL A 169 12.19 -21.58 17.62
C VAL A 169 10.80 -21.97 17.16
N GLN A 170 10.19 -21.15 16.31
CA GLN A 170 8.86 -21.36 15.76
C GLN A 170 8.98 -21.90 14.33
N PRO A 171 8.54 -23.14 14.06
CA PRO A 171 8.33 -23.61 12.69
C PRO A 171 7.40 -22.66 11.93
N ILE A 172 7.58 -22.51 10.63
CA ILE A 172 6.77 -21.59 9.81
C ILE A 172 5.26 -21.91 9.87
N ALA A 173 4.89 -23.16 10.14
CA ALA A 173 3.51 -23.57 10.35
C ALA A 173 2.83 -22.89 11.56
N ASN A 174 3.60 -22.32 12.49
CA ASN A 174 3.07 -21.68 13.69
C ASN A 174 2.65 -20.21 13.47
N LEU A 175 2.95 -19.60 12.31
CA LEU A 175 2.79 -18.16 12.07
C LEU A 175 1.44 -17.60 12.53
N ALA A 176 0.33 -18.30 12.25
CA ALA A 176 -1.02 -17.85 12.61
C ALA A 176 -1.24 -17.67 14.13
N SER A 177 -0.40 -18.29 14.97
CA SER A 177 -0.45 -18.18 16.43
C SER A 177 0.48 -17.10 17.00
N LEU A 178 1.37 -16.55 16.17
CA LEU A 178 2.43 -15.65 16.61
C LEU A 178 1.96 -14.19 16.63
N ARG A 179 2.41 -13.46 17.65
CA ARG A 179 2.23 -12.00 17.73
C ARG A 179 3.46 -11.36 18.34
N VAL A 180 3.84 -10.19 17.81
CA VAL A 180 4.86 -9.33 18.40
C VAL A 180 4.17 -8.06 18.88
N THR A 181 4.31 -7.73 20.16
CA THR A 181 3.79 -6.48 20.72
C THR A 181 4.94 -5.63 21.25
N GLY A 182 4.95 -4.37 20.85
CA GLY A 182 5.79 -3.33 21.43
C GLY A 182 4.97 -2.43 22.35
N THR A 183 5.53 -2.01 23.47
CA THR A 183 4.95 -0.94 24.32
C THR A 183 6.00 0.11 24.62
N ALA A 184 5.60 1.37 24.72
CA ALA A 184 6.46 2.47 25.14
C ALA A 184 5.81 3.26 26.29
N ASN A 185 6.54 3.44 27.39
CA ASN A 185 6.04 4.13 28.58
C ASN A 185 7.01 5.25 28.95
N ALA A 186 6.56 6.51 28.86
CA ALA A 186 7.38 7.68 29.12
C ALA A 186 8.00 7.64 30.53
N GLY A 187 9.34 7.75 30.61
CA GLY A 187 10.08 7.68 31.87
C GLY A 187 10.09 6.30 32.54
N GLY A 188 9.52 5.29 31.88
CA GLY A 188 9.42 3.91 32.36
C GLY A 188 10.23 2.96 31.50
N THR A 189 9.55 2.02 30.86
CA THR A 189 10.16 0.96 30.06
C THR A 189 9.52 0.82 28.69
N ASP A 190 10.36 0.49 27.72
CA ASP A 190 9.95 -0.07 26.45
C ASP A 190 9.99 -1.59 26.54
N THR A 191 8.98 -2.28 26.00
CA THR A 191 8.85 -3.73 26.15
C THR A 191 8.55 -4.38 24.82
N VAL A 192 9.25 -5.49 24.54
CA VAL A 192 8.86 -6.47 23.52
C VAL A 192 8.14 -7.62 24.20
N ILE A 193 7.00 -8.03 23.64
CA ILE A 193 6.22 -9.20 24.04
C ILE A 193 6.07 -10.09 22.83
N MET A 194 6.51 -11.33 22.94
CA MET A 194 6.32 -12.38 21.96
C MET A 194 5.24 -13.35 22.46
N THR A 195 4.11 -13.38 21.77
CA THR A 195 3.03 -14.34 22.02
C THR A 195 3.18 -15.54 21.10
N THR A 196 3.12 -16.72 21.68
CA THR A 196 3.10 -18.01 20.97
C THR A 196 1.90 -18.84 21.43
N ALA A 197 1.64 -19.98 20.78
CA ALA A 197 0.65 -20.94 21.26
C ALA A 197 0.91 -21.43 22.71
N ALA A 198 2.17 -21.39 23.17
CA ALA A 198 2.54 -21.82 24.53
C ALA A 198 2.36 -20.73 25.60
N GLY A 199 2.19 -19.47 25.20
CA GLY A 199 2.07 -18.33 26.12
C GLY A 199 2.89 -17.12 25.69
N ASP A 200 2.92 -16.14 26.60
CA ASP A 200 3.52 -14.82 26.39
C ASP A 200 4.90 -14.77 27.06
N LEU A 201 5.88 -14.23 26.34
CA LEU A 201 7.25 -14.01 26.82
C LEU A 201 7.65 -12.57 26.56
N ASN A 202 8.28 -11.89 27.50
CA ASN A 202 8.63 -10.49 27.32
C ASN A 202 9.98 -10.09 27.90
N ALA A 203 10.52 -8.98 27.40
CA ALA A 203 11.70 -8.31 27.92
C ALA A 203 11.46 -6.79 27.97
N ALA A 204 11.71 -6.19 29.13
CA ALA A 204 11.54 -4.75 29.37
C ALA A 204 12.90 -4.04 29.47
N ASN A 205 13.08 -2.99 28.70
CA ASN A 205 14.28 -2.15 28.65
C ASN A 205 13.93 -0.71 29.03
N GLN A 206 14.93 0.12 29.31
CA GLN A 206 14.68 1.51 29.72
C GLN A 206 14.16 2.34 28.54
N ASP A 207 13.09 3.12 28.75
CA ASP A 207 12.57 4.07 27.73
C ASP A 207 13.64 5.07 27.30
N SER A 208 14.50 5.51 28.23
CA SER A 208 15.53 6.53 28.00
C SER A 208 16.62 6.17 26.98
N ILE A 209 16.66 4.92 26.47
CA ILE A 209 17.60 4.53 25.42
C ILE A 209 17.34 5.31 24.13
N LEU A 210 16.06 5.53 23.77
CA LEU A 210 15.67 6.42 22.66
C LEU A 210 14.55 7.41 23.01
N ASN A 211 13.91 7.29 24.17
CA ASN A 211 12.71 8.04 24.59
C ASN A 211 11.55 7.88 23.59
N LEU A 212 11.23 6.62 23.25
CA LEU A 212 10.26 6.29 22.20
C LEU A 212 8.85 6.85 22.48
N ALA A 213 8.43 6.84 23.75
CA ALA A 213 7.07 7.25 24.12
C ALA A 213 6.72 8.70 23.72
N GLY A 214 7.73 9.56 23.54
CA GLY A 214 7.57 10.93 23.09
C GLY A 214 7.64 11.15 21.57
N GLY A 215 7.76 10.07 20.78
CA GLY A 215 7.98 10.17 19.33
C GLY A 215 7.34 9.07 18.47
N TRP A 216 6.79 8.01 19.06
CA TRP A 216 6.25 6.88 18.29
C TRP A 216 4.94 7.25 17.57
N GLN A 217 4.98 7.46 16.26
CA GLN A 217 3.78 7.85 15.48
C GLN A 217 3.43 6.90 14.33
N GLY A 218 4.29 5.93 14.04
CA GLY A 218 4.04 4.94 12.99
C GLY A 218 4.56 3.56 13.38
N ALA A 219 3.90 2.52 12.88
CA ALA A 219 4.30 1.13 13.09
C ALA A 219 4.16 0.31 11.80
N GLU A 220 5.21 -0.46 11.50
CA GLU A 220 5.28 -1.51 10.48
C GLU A 220 5.35 -2.86 11.19
N PHE A 221 4.59 -3.86 10.75
CA PHE A 221 4.79 -5.24 11.20
C PHE A 221 4.99 -6.15 9.99
N ILE A 222 6.07 -6.93 10.04
CA ILE A 222 6.56 -7.64 8.86
C ILE A 222 7.28 -8.93 9.25
N ILE A 223 7.21 -9.93 8.36
CA ILE A 223 8.05 -11.12 8.38
C ILE A 223 9.10 -11.02 7.27
N VAL A 224 10.36 -11.12 7.63
CA VAL A 224 11.51 -10.90 6.72
C VAL A 224 12.69 -11.79 7.13
N GLY A 225 13.79 -11.73 6.39
CA GLY A 225 15.02 -12.44 6.75
C GLY A 225 15.51 -12.11 8.17
N ASP A 226 16.31 -12.99 8.74
CA ASP A 226 16.81 -12.85 10.11
C ASP A 226 18.11 -12.05 10.17
N CYS A 227 17.99 -10.72 10.04
CA CYS A 227 19.02 -9.67 10.07
C CYS A 227 19.69 -9.32 8.74
N CYS A 228 20.53 -8.28 8.81
CA CYS A 228 21.65 -8.07 7.91
C CYS A 228 21.22 -7.82 6.45
N GLY A 229 19.98 -7.36 6.24
CA GLY A 229 19.40 -7.16 4.91
C GLY A 229 19.09 -8.47 4.17
N SER A 230 18.99 -9.60 4.87
CA SER A 230 18.64 -10.90 4.29
C SER A 230 17.15 -11.01 3.94
N ASP A 231 16.81 -11.99 3.10
CA ASP A 231 15.45 -12.31 2.70
C ASP A 231 14.90 -13.57 3.40
N ALA A 232 13.59 -13.59 3.62
CA ALA A 232 12.82 -14.80 3.90
C ALA A 232 12.09 -15.26 2.64
N THR A 233 12.38 -16.47 2.16
CA THR A 233 11.81 -17.00 0.92
C THR A 233 10.73 -18.03 1.21
N PHE A 234 9.47 -17.69 0.90
CA PHE A 234 8.30 -18.56 1.01
C PHE A 234 8.08 -19.42 -0.24
N ASN A 235 7.46 -20.59 -0.09
CA ASN A 235 7.02 -21.40 -1.23
C ASN A 235 5.97 -20.67 -2.10
N ALA A 236 5.87 -21.05 -3.38
CA ALA A 236 4.84 -20.55 -4.28
C ALA A 236 3.43 -20.86 -3.77
N GLY A 237 2.49 -19.95 -4.01
CA GLY A 237 1.10 -20.04 -3.52
C GLY A 237 0.89 -19.48 -2.11
N SER A 238 1.91 -18.88 -1.52
CA SER A 238 1.87 -18.31 -0.16
C SER A 238 1.12 -16.97 -0.14
N THR A 239 0.22 -16.84 0.82
CA THR A 239 -0.53 -15.60 1.11
C THR A 239 -0.63 -15.39 2.62
N LEU A 240 -0.31 -14.18 3.05
CA LEU A 240 -0.41 -13.71 4.44
C LEU A 240 -1.39 -12.54 4.50
N VAL A 241 -2.28 -12.57 5.48
CA VAL A 241 -3.06 -11.38 5.86
C VAL A 241 -2.50 -10.89 7.19
N VAL A 242 -1.78 -9.77 7.13
CA VAL A 242 -1.00 -9.18 8.21
C VAL A 242 -1.82 -8.09 8.86
N ARG A 243 -1.83 -8.05 10.20
CA ARG A 243 -2.49 -7.02 11.00
C ARG A 243 -1.47 -6.27 11.85
N THR A 244 -1.49 -4.94 11.74
CA THR A 244 -0.73 -4.02 12.60
C THR A 244 -1.72 -3.18 13.39
N THR A 245 -1.91 -3.53 14.66
CA THR A 245 -2.78 -2.80 15.59
C THR A 245 -1.97 -1.71 16.28
N VAL A 246 -2.53 -0.50 16.44
CA VAL A 246 -1.87 0.65 17.09
C VAL A 246 -2.75 1.29 18.16
N HIS A 247 -2.26 1.37 19.38
CA HIS A 247 -2.93 2.03 20.51
C HIS A 247 -2.31 3.39 20.76
N HIS A 248 -3.10 4.46 20.60
CA HIS A 248 -2.62 5.85 20.60
C HIS A 248 -3.60 6.82 21.29
N GLY A 249 -4.33 6.30 22.27
CA GLY A 249 -5.25 7.07 23.14
C GLY A 249 -6.61 7.42 22.54
N ASN A 250 -6.95 6.94 21.34
CA ASN A 250 -8.27 7.10 20.74
C ASN A 250 -8.70 5.85 19.95
N THR A 251 -9.87 5.89 19.30
CA THR A 251 -10.45 4.77 18.53
C THR A 251 -10.53 5.01 17.01
N THR A 252 -9.90 6.07 16.51
CA THR A 252 -9.83 6.33 15.07
C THR A 252 -8.86 5.37 14.41
N GLY A 253 -9.16 4.95 13.18
CA GLY A 253 -8.24 4.12 12.40
C GLY A 253 -6.96 4.89 12.08
N PRO A 254 -5.79 4.23 12.03
CA PRO A 254 -4.58 4.86 11.54
C PRO A 254 -4.70 5.27 10.07
N SER A 255 -3.95 6.28 9.67
CA SER A 255 -3.66 6.52 8.26
C SER A 255 -2.85 5.35 7.71
N CYS A 256 -3.12 4.97 6.47
CA CYS A 256 -2.29 4.05 5.73
C CYS A 256 -1.14 4.82 5.05
N VAL A 257 0.08 4.31 5.23
CA VAL A 257 1.25 4.75 4.49
C VAL A 257 1.90 3.52 3.86
N LEU A 258 2.07 3.55 2.54
CA LEU A 258 2.82 2.56 1.80
C LEU A 258 4.29 2.89 2.00
N GLU A 259 4.87 2.44 3.10
CA GLU A 259 6.27 2.61 3.51
C GLU A 259 6.66 1.53 4.50
N GLY A 260 7.85 0.95 4.32
CA GLY A 260 8.47 0.05 5.27
C GLY A 260 9.79 0.62 5.82
N PHE A 261 10.23 0.15 6.98
CA PHE A 261 11.37 0.74 7.70
C PHE A 261 12.55 -0.21 7.87
N THR A 262 12.34 -1.52 7.79
CA THR A 262 13.42 -2.52 7.77
C THR A 262 14.15 -2.59 6.43
N GLY A 263 15.45 -2.91 6.45
CA GLY A 263 16.25 -3.25 5.27
C GLY A 263 16.19 -4.72 4.85
N GLU A 264 15.62 -5.62 5.66
CA GLU A 264 15.36 -7.00 5.28
C GLU A 264 14.12 -7.13 4.38
N THR A 265 13.98 -8.26 3.71
CA THR A 265 12.89 -8.50 2.74
C THR A 265 12.24 -9.88 2.89
N ASN A 266 11.16 -10.09 2.16
CA ASN A 266 10.67 -11.42 1.80
C ASN A 266 10.31 -11.49 0.30
N ASN A 267 9.94 -12.66 -0.21
CA ASN A 267 9.62 -12.85 -1.63
C ASN A 267 8.13 -12.66 -2.00
N LEU A 268 7.32 -12.06 -1.12
CA LEU A 268 5.92 -11.72 -1.37
C LEU A 268 5.80 -10.28 -1.92
N THR A 269 4.65 -9.96 -2.51
CA THR A 269 4.29 -8.60 -2.93
C THR A 269 3.02 -8.14 -2.22
N LEU A 270 2.87 -6.82 -2.06
CA LEU A 270 1.66 -6.22 -1.50
C LEU A 270 0.50 -6.34 -2.49
N VAL A 271 -0.66 -6.79 -2.00
CA VAL A 271 -1.85 -7.03 -2.82
C VAL A 271 -3.02 -6.16 -2.35
N GLY A 272 -3.53 -5.33 -3.27
CA GLY A 272 -4.73 -4.53 -3.08
C GLY A 272 -4.60 -3.41 -2.04
N THR A 273 -5.74 -2.89 -1.60
CA THR A 273 -5.81 -1.85 -0.58
C THR A 273 -6.02 -2.46 0.80
N PRO A 274 -5.21 -2.10 1.80
CA PRO A 274 -5.39 -2.64 3.14
C PRO A 274 -6.69 -2.14 3.77
N ALA A 275 -7.30 -2.97 4.60
CA ALA A 275 -8.45 -2.57 5.40
C ALA A 275 -7.98 -1.75 6.62
N VAL A 276 -8.71 -0.68 6.94
CA VAL A 276 -8.48 0.12 8.15
C VAL A 276 -9.53 -0.25 9.18
N ALA A 277 -9.11 -0.90 10.26
CA ALA A 277 -9.97 -1.19 11.39
C ALA A 277 -10.02 0.02 12.34
N MET A 278 -11.22 0.34 12.82
CA MET A 278 -11.47 1.38 13.84
C MET A 278 -11.92 0.72 15.15
N GLY A 279 -12.13 1.54 16.19
CA GLY A 279 -12.61 1.08 17.49
C GLY A 279 -11.48 0.92 18.51
N PRO A 280 -11.64 0.09 19.55
CA PRO A 280 -10.67 -0.01 20.66
C PRO A 280 -9.31 -0.61 20.25
N SER A 281 -9.25 -1.29 19.11
CA SER A 281 -8.03 -1.87 18.53
C SER A 281 -7.90 -1.43 17.08
N PRO A 282 -7.61 -0.15 16.82
CA PRO A 282 -7.51 0.35 15.46
C PRO A 282 -6.26 -0.23 14.79
N ALA A 283 -6.37 -0.57 13.51
CA ALA A 283 -5.33 -1.35 12.82
C ALA A 283 -5.31 -1.12 11.30
N ILE A 284 -4.17 -1.39 10.69
CA ILE A 284 -4.05 -1.67 9.26
C ILE A 284 -4.03 -3.20 9.08
N VAL A 285 -4.81 -3.70 8.13
CA VAL A 285 -4.83 -5.12 7.75
C VAL A 285 -4.51 -5.24 6.27
N SER A 286 -3.34 -5.79 5.94
CA SER A 286 -2.81 -5.88 4.57
C SER A 286 -2.66 -7.32 4.11
N THR A 287 -2.73 -7.53 2.80
CA THR A 287 -2.48 -8.83 2.19
C THR A 287 -1.14 -8.81 1.47
N GLN A 288 -0.31 -9.82 1.72
CA GLN A 288 0.96 -10.05 1.04
C GLN A 288 0.93 -11.43 0.40
N SER A 289 1.31 -11.56 -0.88
CA SER A 289 1.22 -12.83 -1.60
C SER A 289 2.29 -12.97 -2.67
N ASN A 290 2.66 -14.20 -3.01
CA ASN A 290 3.37 -14.51 -4.26
C ASN A 290 2.46 -15.11 -5.33
N VAL A 291 1.14 -15.03 -5.13
CA VAL A 291 0.12 -15.22 -6.15
C VAL A 291 -0.19 -13.88 -6.81
N ALA A 292 -0.41 -13.89 -8.13
CA ALA A 292 -0.74 -12.68 -8.87
C ALA A 292 -2.00 -12.00 -8.30
N GLY A 293 -1.91 -10.69 -8.08
CA GLY A 293 -3.01 -9.87 -7.56
C GLY A 293 -2.88 -8.42 -8.02
N THR A 294 -3.85 -7.60 -7.63
CA THR A 294 -3.81 -6.15 -7.88
C THR A 294 -2.64 -5.53 -7.10
N PRO A 295 -1.83 -4.65 -7.70
CA PRO A 295 -0.76 -3.96 -6.98
C PRO A 295 -1.24 -3.25 -5.71
N GLY A 296 -0.41 -3.29 -4.66
CA GLY A 296 -0.69 -2.64 -3.39
C GLY A 296 -0.79 -1.11 -3.49
N SER A 297 -1.79 -0.51 -2.84
CA SER A 297 -1.90 0.95 -2.65
C SER A 297 -2.79 1.27 -1.44
N CYS A 298 -2.53 2.37 -0.73
CA CYS A 298 -3.33 2.78 0.43
C CYS A 298 -4.75 3.21 0.09
N ALA A 299 -4.99 3.62 -1.15
CA ALA A 299 -6.32 3.77 -1.73
C ALA A 299 -6.22 3.61 -3.24
N GLY A 300 -7.25 3.03 -3.85
CA GLY A 300 -7.28 2.76 -5.29
C GLY A 300 -8.54 3.27 -5.95
N ALA A 301 -8.40 3.91 -7.09
CA ALA A 301 -9.48 4.34 -7.99
C ALA A 301 -9.26 3.78 -9.40
N ALA A 302 -10.28 3.76 -10.24
CA ALA A 302 -10.15 3.19 -11.59
C ALA A 302 -11.06 3.83 -12.63
N GLY A 303 -10.63 3.79 -13.89
CA GLY A 303 -11.43 4.05 -15.08
C GLY A 303 -11.32 2.85 -16.02
N ILE A 304 -12.38 2.08 -16.11
CA ILE A 304 -12.38 0.75 -16.75
C ILE A 304 -13.34 0.77 -17.94
N GLY A 305 -13.00 0.03 -18.99
CA GLY A 305 -13.93 -0.24 -20.07
C GLY A 305 -14.29 0.99 -20.89
N ASP A 306 -15.58 1.11 -21.18
CA ASP A 306 -16.21 2.28 -21.78
C ASP A 306 -16.43 3.41 -20.76
N THR A 307 -15.41 3.70 -19.94
CA THR A 307 -15.35 4.83 -19.00
C THR A 307 -16.28 4.73 -17.79
N HIS A 308 -16.38 3.52 -17.24
CA HIS A 308 -16.86 3.29 -15.88
C HIS A 308 -15.82 3.79 -14.86
N LEU A 309 -16.17 4.81 -14.08
CA LEU A 309 -15.29 5.41 -13.09
C LEU A 309 -15.63 4.94 -11.69
N ARG A 310 -14.60 4.55 -10.93
CA ARG A 310 -14.67 4.28 -9.50
C ARG A 310 -13.73 5.21 -8.77
N THR A 311 -14.28 6.09 -7.94
CA THR A 311 -13.51 7.04 -7.12
C THR A 311 -12.76 6.36 -5.96
N PHE A 312 -11.81 7.06 -5.34
CA PHE A 312 -11.05 6.56 -4.18
C PHE A 312 -11.94 6.19 -2.98
N GLY A 313 -13.05 6.91 -2.76
CA GLY A 313 -14.05 6.60 -1.74
C GLY A 313 -15.07 5.53 -2.16
N GLY A 314 -14.99 5.01 -3.38
CA GLY A 314 -15.81 3.90 -3.85
C GLY A 314 -17.14 4.27 -4.53
N LEU A 315 -17.35 5.54 -4.91
CA LEU A 315 -18.44 5.93 -5.80
C LEU A 315 -18.18 5.39 -7.20
N PHE A 316 -19.15 4.67 -7.75
CA PHE A 316 -19.15 4.14 -9.10
C PHE A 316 -20.14 4.89 -9.99
N TYR A 317 -19.69 5.39 -11.14
CA TYR A 317 -20.52 6.15 -12.09
C TYR A 317 -19.93 6.13 -13.50
N ASP A 318 -20.77 6.37 -14.50
CA ASP A 318 -20.37 6.39 -15.91
C ASP A 318 -20.08 7.82 -16.37
N PHE A 319 -19.01 7.99 -17.14
CA PHE A 319 -18.59 9.31 -17.65
C PHE A 319 -18.19 9.26 -19.12
N GLN A 320 -19.20 9.24 -19.99
CA GLN A 320 -19.06 9.06 -21.45
C GLN A 320 -18.63 10.30 -22.26
N ALA A 321 -18.08 11.33 -21.62
CA ALA A 321 -17.61 12.52 -22.33
C ALA A 321 -16.29 12.23 -23.06
N THR A 322 -16.02 12.92 -24.16
CA THR A 322 -14.79 12.69 -24.94
C THR A 322 -13.85 13.87 -24.85
N GLY A 323 -12.57 13.62 -24.68
CA GLY A 323 -11.51 14.62 -24.53
C GLY A 323 -10.36 14.11 -23.66
N ASP A 324 -9.42 14.98 -23.33
CA ASP A 324 -8.42 14.71 -22.29
C ASP A 324 -8.99 15.20 -20.96
N PHE A 325 -8.91 14.37 -19.92
CA PHE A 325 -9.44 14.67 -18.59
C PHE A 325 -8.42 14.40 -17.49
N VAL A 326 -8.45 15.22 -16.44
CA VAL A 326 -7.73 14.92 -15.19
C VAL A 326 -8.51 13.87 -14.43
N LEU A 327 -7.94 12.66 -14.31
CA LEU A 327 -8.51 11.60 -13.50
C LEU A 327 -8.21 11.84 -12.01
N ALA A 328 -6.96 12.14 -11.69
CA ALA A 328 -6.54 12.40 -10.32
C ALA A 328 -5.43 13.45 -10.28
N GLN A 329 -5.47 14.32 -9.28
CA GLN A 329 -4.40 15.22 -8.90
C GLN A 329 -4.23 15.17 -7.38
N ALA A 330 -3.04 14.79 -6.92
CA ALA A 330 -2.65 14.73 -5.52
C ALA A 330 -1.36 15.52 -5.28
N SER A 331 -1.21 16.06 -4.08
CA SER A 331 0.00 16.79 -3.66
C SER A 331 1.15 15.83 -3.32
N PRO A 332 2.42 16.23 -3.55
CA PRO A 332 2.83 17.52 -4.11
C PRO A 332 2.72 17.60 -5.64
N ASP A 333 3.04 16.53 -6.38
CA ASP A 333 3.21 16.59 -7.85
C ASP A 333 2.78 15.28 -8.55
N PHE A 334 1.61 14.74 -8.18
CA PHE A 334 1.03 13.55 -8.82
C PHE A 334 -0.21 13.94 -9.64
N VAL A 335 -0.16 13.74 -10.97
CA VAL A 335 -1.27 14.05 -11.89
C VAL A 335 -1.47 12.90 -12.85
N VAL A 336 -2.70 12.42 -12.97
CA VAL A 336 -3.09 11.38 -13.94
C VAL A 336 -4.12 11.95 -14.91
N GLN A 337 -3.88 11.77 -16.20
CA GLN A 337 -4.79 12.15 -17.28
C GLN A 337 -5.15 10.95 -18.14
N ALA A 338 -6.36 10.94 -18.68
CA ALA A 338 -6.77 9.98 -19.71
C ALA A 338 -7.41 10.69 -20.90
N ARG A 339 -7.17 10.14 -22.10
CA ARG A 339 -7.83 10.53 -23.35
C ARG A 339 -9.01 9.60 -23.60
N GLN A 340 -10.21 10.13 -23.48
CA GLN A 340 -11.46 9.44 -23.76
C GLN A 340 -11.93 9.79 -25.18
N ILE A 341 -12.28 8.79 -25.98
CA ILE A 341 -12.79 8.98 -27.35
C ILE A 341 -14.13 8.27 -27.54
N SER A 342 -14.96 8.76 -28.47
CA SER A 342 -16.27 8.18 -28.75
C SER A 342 -16.16 6.82 -29.46
N GLY A 343 -17.12 5.93 -29.18
CA GLY A 343 -17.38 4.71 -29.94
C GLY A 343 -18.18 4.92 -31.24
N ALA A 344 -18.40 6.16 -31.66
CA ALA A 344 -19.08 6.49 -32.92
C ALA A 344 -18.43 5.82 -34.15
N PRO A 345 -19.22 5.49 -35.20
CA PRO A 345 -20.67 5.72 -35.31
C PRO A 345 -21.52 4.65 -34.61
N THR A 346 -20.93 3.53 -34.19
CA THR A 346 -21.66 2.37 -33.64
C THR A 346 -22.21 2.66 -32.24
N TRP A 347 -21.40 3.30 -31.39
CA TRP A 347 -21.74 3.61 -30.00
C TRP A 347 -21.42 5.08 -29.70
N PRO A 348 -22.18 6.04 -30.27
CA PRO A 348 -21.83 7.45 -30.20
C PRO A 348 -21.93 8.05 -28.79
N ASP A 349 -22.77 7.46 -27.94
CA ASP A 349 -22.99 7.87 -26.55
C ASP A 349 -22.12 7.09 -25.54
N ALA A 350 -21.18 6.28 -26.03
CA ALA A 350 -20.17 5.59 -25.21
C ALA A 350 -18.76 6.06 -25.59
N SER A 351 -17.81 5.94 -24.66
CA SER A 351 -16.43 6.39 -24.83
C SER A 351 -15.44 5.42 -24.19
N VAL A 352 -14.21 5.35 -24.71
CA VAL A 352 -13.15 4.50 -24.13
C VAL A 352 -11.86 5.31 -23.92
N ASN A 353 -11.04 4.90 -22.96
CA ASN A 353 -9.69 5.44 -22.82
C ASN A 353 -8.78 4.93 -23.95
N LYS A 354 -8.16 5.83 -24.71
CA LYS A 354 -7.16 5.51 -25.75
C LYS A 354 -5.73 5.82 -25.37
N ALA A 355 -5.55 6.65 -24.35
CA ALA A 355 -4.25 6.97 -23.83
C ALA A 355 -4.36 7.36 -22.35
N VAL A 356 -3.31 7.07 -21.60
CA VAL A 356 -3.18 7.40 -20.17
C VAL A 356 -1.81 8.03 -19.98
N ALA A 357 -1.74 9.09 -19.20
CA ALA A 357 -0.48 9.72 -18.86
C ALA A 357 -0.44 10.09 -17.38
N THR A 358 0.75 10.10 -16.83
CA THR A 358 1.00 10.53 -15.46
C THR A 358 2.20 11.45 -15.39
N GLN A 359 2.13 12.42 -14.50
CA GLN A 359 3.28 13.18 -14.00
C GLN A 359 3.50 12.81 -12.54
N MET A 360 4.74 12.46 -12.20
CA MET A 360 5.21 12.18 -10.83
C MET A 360 6.48 13.00 -10.63
N GLY A 361 6.36 14.12 -9.91
CA GLY A 361 7.41 15.13 -9.84
C GLY A 361 7.71 15.69 -11.24
N LYS A 362 8.96 15.53 -11.70
CA LYS A 362 9.41 15.99 -13.03
C LYS A 362 9.22 14.95 -14.13
N THR A 363 9.04 13.69 -13.75
CA THR A 363 8.93 12.59 -14.70
C THR A 363 7.51 12.54 -15.26
N ARG A 364 7.42 12.49 -16.59
CA ARG A 364 6.16 12.34 -17.33
C ARG A 364 6.18 11.02 -18.10
N VAL A 365 5.16 10.20 -17.92
CA VAL A 365 4.99 8.94 -18.63
C VAL A 365 3.65 8.94 -19.34
N ALA A 366 3.61 8.58 -20.62
CA ALA A 366 2.38 8.43 -21.38
C ALA A 366 2.36 7.08 -22.10
N ILE A 367 1.19 6.45 -22.12
CA ILE A 367 0.92 5.20 -22.81
C ILE A 367 -0.22 5.45 -23.78
N CYS A 368 0.05 5.29 -25.07
CA CYS A 368 -0.89 5.55 -26.15
C CYS A 368 -1.31 4.25 -26.84
N LEU A 369 -2.48 4.26 -27.50
CA LEU A 369 -2.84 3.27 -28.51
C LEU A 369 -2.53 3.75 -29.95
N PRO A 370 -2.05 2.86 -30.86
CA PRO A 370 -1.56 1.50 -30.57
C PRO A 370 -0.37 1.54 -29.61
N ALA A 371 -0.18 0.46 -28.84
CA ALA A 371 0.69 0.40 -27.66
C ALA A 371 2.05 1.08 -27.88
N ARG A 372 2.21 2.28 -27.31
CA ARG A 372 3.46 3.05 -27.35
C ARG A 372 3.67 3.74 -26.01
N LEU A 373 4.83 3.48 -25.42
CA LEU A 373 5.30 4.14 -24.20
C LEU A 373 6.12 5.39 -24.58
N SER A 374 5.82 6.51 -23.93
CA SER A 374 6.64 7.70 -23.95
C SER A 374 7.07 8.07 -22.53
N ILE A 375 8.35 8.39 -22.36
CA ILE A 375 8.93 8.91 -21.12
C ILE A 375 9.57 10.26 -21.43
N ASN A 376 9.16 11.30 -20.71
CA ASN A 376 9.61 12.68 -20.88
C ASN A 376 9.55 13.15 -22.35
N GLY A 377 8.46 12.81 -23.04
CA GLY A 377 8.21 13.17 -24.44
C GLY A 377 8.95 12.34 -25.48
N LYS A 378 9.80 11.39 -25.08
CA LYS A 378 10.55 10.52 -25.99
C LYS A 378 9.94 9.13 -26.01
N ASN A 379 10.00 8.44 -27.14
CA ASN A 379 9.59 7.04 -27.22
C ASN A 379 10.52 6.18 -26.35
N ALA A 380 9.95 5.26 -25.59
CA ALA A 380 10.69 4.33 -24.74
C ALA A 380 10.13 2.91 -24.87
N ARG A 381 10.87 1.93 -24.38
CA ARG A 381 10.45 0.52 -24.34
C ARG A 381 10.83 -0.09 -23.01
N VAL A 382 9.90 -0.83 -22.43
CA VAL A 382 10.13 -1.75 -21.31
C VAL A 382 9.71 -3.14 -21.79
N ASN A 383 10.62 -4.10 -21.68
CA ASN A 383 10.35 -5.48 -22.06
C ASN A 383 9.38 -6.12 -21.08
N ASP A 384 8.67 -7.15 -21.54
CA ASP A 384 7.83 -7.93 -20.64
C ASP A 384 8.68 -8.52 -19.51
N GLY A 385 8.19 -8.37 -18.29
CA GLY A 385 8.84 -8.79 -17.07
C GLY A 385 9.95 -7.87 -16.53
N ALA A 386 10.22 -6.75 -17.21
CA ALA A 386 11.27 -5.82 -16.83
C ALA A 386 10.73 -4.57 -16.12
N THR A 387 11.64 -3.92 -15.39
CA THR A 387 11.44 -2.61 -14.77
C THR A 387 12.51 -1.65 -15.27
N LEU A 388 12.11 -0.44 -15.67
CA LEU A 388 12.98 0.68 -16.00
C LEU A 388 12.90 1.71 -14.88
N SER A 389 14.00 1.89 -14.17
CA SER A 389 14.13 2.87 -13.09
C SER A 389 14.63 4.23 -13.60
N LEU A 390 13.89 5.29 -13.31
CA LEU A 390 14.17 6.65 -13.79
C LEU A 390 14.84 7.51 -12.70
N PRO A 391 15.66 8.52 -13.04
CA PRO A 391 16.45 9.29 -12.07
C PRO A 391 15.63 9.92 -10.93
N ASP A 392 14.41 10.38 -11.21
CA ASP A 392 13.53 11.05 -10.24
C ASP A 392 12.85 10.08 -9.24
N GLY A 393 13.23 8.80 -9.24
CA GLY A 393 12.66 7.78 -8.34
C GLY A 393 11.37 7.13 -8.85
N VAL A 394 10.99 7.40 -10.10
CA VAL A 394 9.86 6.73 -10.75
C VAL A 394 10.33 5.46 -11.44
N ASP A 395 9.61 4.36 -11.21
CA ASP A 395 9.84 3.09 -11.88
C ASP A 395 8.70 2.80 -12.87
N VAL A 396 9.06 2.34 -14.07
CA VAL A 396 8.13 1.90 -15.12
C VAL A 396 8.35 0.42 -15.37
N SER A 397 7.42 -0.42 -14.93
CA SER A 397 7.48 -1.86 -15.12
C SER A 397 6.41 -2.36 -16.09
N ARG A 398 6.66 -3.51 -16.72
CA ARG A 398 5.69 -4.15 -17.64
C ARG A 398 5.53 -5.63 -17.32
N ARG A 399 4.28 -6.08 -17.23
CA ARG A 399 3.89 -7.50 -17.16
C ARG A 399 2.76 -7.76 -18.16
N GLY A 400 3.02 -8.56 -19.18
CA GLY A 400 2.14 -8.80 -20.31
C GLY A 400 1.76 -7.49 -21.03
N ASN A 401 0.46 -7.17 -21.00
CA ASN A 401 -0.10 -5.94 -21.56
C ASN A 401 -0.25 -4.81 -20.53
N THR A 402 0.14 -5.02 -19.28
CA THR A 402 -0.01 -4.03 -18.21
C THR A 402 1.31 -3.32 -17.93
N TYR A 403 1.25 -1.99 -17.86
CA TYR A 403 2.34 -1.15 -17.37
C TYR A 403 1.99 -0.65 -15.97
N LEU A 404 2.94 -0.73 -15.05
CA LEU A 404 2.83 -0.12 -13.72
C LEU A 404 3.91 0.97 -13.61
N ILE A 405 3.46 2.21 -13.42
CA ILE A 405 4.29 3.37 -13.12
C ILE A 405 4.10 3.66 -11.64
N ALA A 406 5.18 3.72 -10.86
CA ALA A 406 5.11 4.03 -9.43
C ALA A 406 6.28 4.91 -9.00
N ASP A 407 6.06 5.81 -8.05
CA ASP A 407 7.13 6.59 -7.43
C ASP A 407 7.53 6.04 -6.05
N GLN A 408 8.52 6.67 -5.43
CA GLN A 408 9.02 6.27 -4.11
C GLN A 408 8.09 6.65 -2.95
N SER A 409 7.02 7.41 -3.18
CA SER A 409 5.99 7.66 -2.16
C SER A 409 4.91 6.58 -2.16
N GLY A 410 4.81 5.80 -3.23
CA GLY A 410 3.83 4.74 -3.42
C GLY A 410 2.64 5.13 -4.31
N ASP A 411 2.61 6.37 -4.80
CA ASP A 411 1.65 6.79 -5.81
C ASP A 411 1.92 6.02 -7.11
N SER A 412 0.85 5.53 -7.74
CA SER A 412 0.97 4.61 -8.86
C SER A 412 -0.13 4.72 -9.90
N VAL A 413 0.21 4.35 -11.14
CA VAL A 413 -0.71 4.21 -12.26
C VAL A 413 -0.47 2.86 -12.93
N SER A 414 -1.50 2.02 -12.94
CA SER A 414 -1.53 0.79 -13.72
C SER A 414 -2.36 1.01 -14.99
N ALA A 415 -1.77 0.76 -16.15
CA ALA A 415 -2.41 0.86 -17.45
C ALA A 415 -2.41 -0.50 -18.15
N GLU A 416 -3.57 -1.14 -18.23
CA GLU A 416 -3.78 -2.38 -18.97
C GLU A 416 -4.13 -2.06 -20.43
N VAL A 417 -3.18 -2.31 -21.34
CA VAL A 417 -3.26 -1.90 -22.73
C VAL A 417 -3.93 -2.99 -23.57
N ASN A 418 -5.22 -2.85 -23.81
CA ASN A 418 -5.97 -3.73 -24.70
C ASN A 418 -5.83 -3.28 -26.17
N ALA A 419 -6.38 -4.05 -27.10
CA ALA A 419 -6.25 -3.76 -28.54
C ALA A 419 -6.86 -2.40 -28.92
N THR A 420 -8.01 -2.05 -28.33
CA THR A 420 -8.77 -0.85 -28.70
C THR A 420 -9.05 0.10 -27.54
N TRP A 421 -8.73 -0.26 -26.29
CA TRP A 421 -8.91 0.61 -25.12
C TRP A 421 -7.81 0.36 -24.07
N ILE A 422 -7.76 1.20 -23.04
CA ILE A 422 -6.86 1.06 -21.88
C ILE A 422 -7.70 1.08 -20.60
N ASN A 423 -7.59 0.05 -19.76
CA ASN A 423 -8.09 0.18 -18.38
C ASN A 423 -7.03 0.90 -17.56
N VAL A 424 -7.44 1.86 -16.73
CA VAL A 424 -6.54 2.58 -15.84
C VAL A 424 -6.94 2.37 -14.39
N SER A 425 -5.96 2.05 -13.54
CA SER A 425 -6.09 2.09 -12.10
C SER A 425 -5.09 3.08 -11.52
N VAL A 426 -5.51 3.88 -10.56
CA VAL A 426 -4.70 4.88 -9.88
C VAL A 426 -4.62 4.50 -8.41
N GLY A 427 -3.42 4.34 -7.88
CA GLY A 427 -3.15 4.05 -6.48
C GLY A 427 -2.49 5.24 -5.78
N LEU A 428 -2.81 5.44 -4.51
CA LEU A 428 -2.15 6.42 -3.64
C LEU A 428 -1.25 5.72 -2.64
N GLY A 429 -0.08 6.29 -2.39
CA GLY A 429 0.86 5.82 -1.37
C GLY A 429 0.46 6.19 0.06
N HIS A 430 -0.44 7.16 0.23
CA HIS A 430 -0.93 7.61 1.53
C HIS A 430 -2.45 7.77 1.52
N TRP A 431 -3.13 7.35 2.59
CA TRP A 431 -4.57 7.55 2.76
C TRP A 431 -4.96 7.76 4.23
N PRO A 432 -5.84 8.73 4.55
CA PRO A 432 -6.50 9.69 3.66
C PRO A 432 -5.54 10.71 3.02
N ALA A 433 -5.83 11.15 1.80
CA ALA A 433 -5.07 12.19 1.11
C ALA A 433 -6.01 13.17 0.40
N LYS A 434 -5.55 14.42 0.23
CA LYS A 434 -6.28 15.40 -0.58
C LYS A 434 -6.05 15.10 -2.05
N VAL A 435 -7.11 14.69 -2.74
CA VAL A 435 -7.09 14.39 -4.17
C VAL A 435 -8.27 15.08 -4.84
N ARG A 436 -8.09 15.55 -6.08
CA ARG A 436 -9.14 16.12 -6.93
C ARG A 436 -9.13 15.49 -8.32
N GLY A 437 -10.18 15.67 -9.11
CA GLY A 437 -10.33 15.09 -10.45
C GLY A 437 -11.50 14.13 -10.55
N LEU A 438 -11.64 13.48 -11.71
CA LEU A 438 -12.77 12.57 -11.97
C LEU A 438 -12.83 11.35 -11.05
N LEU A 439 -11.71 10.96 -10.45
CA LEU A 439 -11.60 9.82 -9.53
C LEU A 439 -11.64 10.21 -8.05
N ALA A 440 -11.88 11.48 -7.73
CA ALA A 440 -11.90 11.98 -6.36
C ALA A 440 -13.31 12.22 -5.84
N ASN A 441 -13.48 12.02 -4.52
CA ASN A 441 -14.67 12.42 -3.78
C ASN A 441 -14.41 13.77 -3.10
N ALA A 442 -15.46 14.57 -2.93
CA ALA A 442 -15.41 15.79 -2.14
C ALA A 442 -15.61 15.48 -0.65
N ASN A 443 -14.97 16.26 0.23
CA ASN A 443 -15.25 16.30 1.67
C ASN A 443 -15.18 14.95 2.42
N GLY A 444 -14.53 13.93 1.85
CA GLY A 444 -14.55 12.56 2.38
C GLY A 444 -15.93 11.88 2.32
N ASN A 445 -16.89 12.45 1.58
CA ASN A 445 -18.22 11.88 1.39
C ASN A 445 -18.27 11.12 0.06
N VAL A 446 -18.57 9.81 0.13
CA VAL A 446 -18.66 8.96 -1.07
C VAL A 446 -19.66 9.47 -2.11
N ASN A 447 -20.74 10.14 -1.70
CA ASN A 447 -21.77 10.62 -2.62
C ASN A 447 -21.49 12.01 -3.21
N GLU A 448 -20.36 12.63 -2.87
CA GLU A 448 -20.01 13.97 -3.32
C GLU A 448 -18.80 13.96 -4.25
N ILE A 449 -18.87 14.76 -5.32
CA ILE A 449 -17.77 15.01 -6.26
C ILE A 449 -17.59 16.53 -6.40
N GLU A 450 -16.37 16.97 -6.66
CA GLU A 450 -16.00 18.39 -6.70
C GLU A 450 -15.58 18.80 -8.12
N ALA A 451 -16.23 19.80 -8.70
CA ALA A 451 -15.77 20.45 -9.93
C ALA A 451 -14.49 21.26 -9.67
N ARG A 452 -13.73 21.59 -10.72
CA ARG A 452 -12.44 22.29 -10.58
C ARG A 452 -12.57 23.65 -9.89
N ASP A 453 -13.70 24.33 -10.05
CA ASP A 453 -14.04 25.63 -9.44
C ASP A 453 -14.41 25.55 -7.94
N GLY A 454 -14.47 24.35 -7.36
CA GLY A 454 -14.83 24.13 -5.95
C GLY A 454 -16.30 23.77 -5.73
N ALA A 455 -17.11 23.73 -6.78
CA ALA A 455 -18.52 23.37 -6.65
C ALA A 455 -18.69 21.88 -6.36
N VAL A 456 -19.43 21.57 -5.30
CA VAL A 456 -19.74 20.20 -4.90
C VAL A 456 -21.07 19.76 -5.51
N LEU A 457 -21.08 18.59 -6.15
CA LEU A 457 -22.28 17.91 -6.62
C LEU A 457 -22.54 16.71 -5.72
N THR A 458 -23.80 16.47 -5.38
CA THR A 458 -24.22 15.35 -4.53
C THR A 458 -25.13 14.39 -5.31
N ASN A 459 -24.84 13.09 -5.21
CA ASN A 459 -25.61 12.02 -5.86
C ASN A 459 -27.08 12.02 -5.37
N PRO A 460 -28.11 12.00 -6.25
CA PRO A 460 -28.06 11.81 -7.70
C PRO A 460 -27.70 13.06 -8.52
N PHE A 461 -26.80 12.88 -9.49
CA PHE A 461 -26.36 13.93 -10.40
C PHE A 461 -27.36 14.14 -11.54
N THR A 462 -27.63 15.39 -11.88
CA THR A 462 -28.32 15.73 -13.13
C THR A 462 -27.36 15.55 -14.31
N PHE A 463 -27.89 15.30 -15.50
CA PHE A 463 -27.08 15.22 -16.73
C PHE A 463 -26.33 16.55 -16.97
N GLU A 464 -27.02 17.67 -16.78
CA GLU A 464 -26.46 19.01 -16.96
C GLU A 464 -25.28 19.26 -16.02
N ASP A 465 -25.47 19.02 -14.72
CA ASP A 465 -24.42 19.28 -13.73
C ASP A 465 -23.21 18.36 -13.96
N LEU A 466 -23.43 17.08 -14.29
CA LEU A 466 -22.34 16.13 -14.49
C LEU A 466 -21.50 16.48 -15.72
N TYR A 467 -22.12 16.79 -16.86
CA TYR A 467 -21.38 16.96 -18.11
C TYR A 467 -20.96 18.40 -18.37
N HIS A 468 -21.84 19.38 -18.15
CA HIS A 468 -21.58 20.78 -18.51
C HIS A 468 -20.87 21.57 -17.41
N ARG A 469 -21.06 21.21 -16.13
CA ARG A 469 -20.33 21.83 -15.02
C ARG A 469 -19.12 21.00 -14.61
N TYR A 470 -19.36 19.80 -14.12
CA TYR A 470 -18.31 18.96 -13.55
C TYR A 470 -17.33 18.45 -14.62
N GLY A 471 -17.83 17.77 -15.66
CA GLY A 471 -17.02 17.17 -16.72
C GLY A 471 -16.19 18.19 -17.48
N ASP A 472 -16.80 19.28 -17.93
CA ASP A 472 -16.07 20.35 -18.62
C ASP A 472 -15.04 21.06 -17.72
N SER A 473 -15.29 21.18 -16.41
CA SER A 473 -14.30 21.73 -15.48
C SER A 473 -13.03 20.87 -15.36
N TRP A 474 -13.14 19.55 -15.58
CA TRP A 474 -12.01 18.61 -15.49
C TRP A 474 -11.33 18.31 -16.82
N ARG A 475 -11.89 18.84 -17.91
CA ARG A 475 -11.32 18.75 -19.25
C ARG A 475 -10.00 19.50 -19.33
N VAL A 476 -8.98 18.85 -19.88
CA VAL A 476 -7.62 19.37 -19.98
C VAL A 476 -7.50 20.25 -21.23
N PRO A 477 -7.04 21.51 -21.09
CA PRO A 477 -6.63 22.35 -22.21
C PRO A 477 -5.46 21.73 -23.00
N PRO A 478 -5.37 21.91 -24.33
CA PRO A 478 -4.32 21.27 -25.13
C PRO A 478 -2.88 21.55 -24.66
N GLU A 479 -2.62 22.74 -24.14
CA GLU A 479 -1.33 23.21 -23.62
C GLU A 479 -0.93 22.55 -22.28
N GLU A 480 -1.90 22.04 -21.52
CA GLU A 480 -1.69 21.33 -20.24
C GLU A 480 -1.71 19.80 -20.42
N SER A 481 -1.97 19.31 -21.64
CA SER A 481 -2.15 17.89 -21.90
C SER A 481 -0.83 17.12 -21.90
N LEU A 482 -0.70 16.20 -20.94
CA LEU A 482 0.37 15.20 -20.89
C LEU A 482 0.27 14.19 -22.06
N LEU A 483 -0.86 14.17 -22.75
CA LEU A 483 -1.22 13.24 -23.81
C LEU A 483 -1.01 13.84 -25.22
N SER A 484 -0.51 15.07 -25.31
CA SER A 484 -0.11 15.71 -26.58
C SER A 484 0.84 14.82 -27.40
N VAL A 485 1.75 14.11 -26.72
CA VAL A 485 2.68 13.15 -27.31
C VAL A 485 2.00 11.99 -28.03
N CYS A 486 0.72 11.72 -27.78
CA CYS A 486 -0.05 10.65 -28.44
C CYS A 486 -0.59 11.04 -29.83
N GLY A 487 -0.39 12.28 -30.30
CA GLY A 487 -0.55 12.67 -31.71
C GLY A 487 -1.97 12.67 -32.30
N GLN A 488 -2.99 12.28 -31.53
CA GLN A 488 -4.39 12.33 -31.98
C GLN A 488 -5.02 13.69 -31.69
N LYS A 489 -5.82 14.20 -32.66
CA LYS A 489 -6.67 15.37 -32.44
C LYS A 489 -7.68 15.04 -31.34
N VAL A 490 -7.65 15.81 -30.27
CA VAL A 490 -8.60 15.67 -29.15
C VAL A 490 -9.98 16.10 -29.64
N GLN A 491 -10.87 15.13 -29.81
CA GLN A 491 -12.29 15.41 -30.05
C GLN A 491 -12.95 15.69 -28.71
N ARG A 492 -13.67 16.81 -28.63
CA ARG A 492 -14.42 17.22 -27.44
C ARG A 492 -15.90 17.08 -27.73
N SER A 493 -16.57 16.24 -26.95
CA SER A 493 -18.02 16.06 -27.00
C SER A 493 -18.52 15.59 -25.64
N ILE A 494 -19.83 15.66 -25.48
CA ILE A 494 -20.60 14.99 -24.45
C ILE A 494 -21.55 13.99 -25.14
N PRO A 495 -22.03 12.94 -24.44
CA PRO A 495 -23.07 12.07 -24.98
C PRO A 495 -24.38 12.86 -25.16
N LYS A 496 -25.33 12.38 -25.97
CA LYS A 496 -26.64 13.04 -26.14
C LYS A 496 -27.57 12.81 -24.96
N ARG A 497 -27.37 11.69 -24.27
CA ARG A 497 -28.14 11.22 -23.12
C ARG A 497 -27.29 10.21 -22.34
N PRO A 498 -27.62 9.92 -21.08
CA PRO A 498 -27.05 8.76 -20.40
C PRO A 498 -27.26 7.48 -21.22
N PHE A 499 -26.27 6.58 -21.19
CA PHE A 499 -26.28 5.33 -21.93
C PHE A 499 -25.86 4.20 -20.99
N TYR A 500 -26.77 3.25 -20.79
CA TYR A 500 -26.65 2.14 -19.83
C TYR A 500 -26.94 0.80 -20.47
N ALA A 501 -26.67 -0.30 -19.75
CA ALA A 501 -26.99 -1.65 -20.20
C ALA A 501 -28.46 -1.85 -20.61
N ASN A 502 -29.40 -1.16 -19.94
CA ASN A 502 -30.83 -1.22 -20.26
C ASN A 502 -31.21 -0.48 -21.56
N ASP A 503 -30.30 0.31 -22.14
CA ASP A 503 -30.49 0.96 -23.45
C ASP A 503 -30.08 0.06 -24.63
N LEU A 504 -29.49 -1.10 -24.35
CA LEU A 504 -29.12 -2.08 -25.37
C LEU A 504 -30.37 -2.80 -25.90
N ASP A 505 -30.24 -3.39 -27.10
CA ASP A 505 -31.24 -4.36 -27.57
C ASP A 505 -31.43 -5.48 -26.52
N PRO A 506 -32.67 -5.86 -26.15
CA PRO A 506 -32.92 -6.81 -25.08
C PRO A 506 -32.21 -8.16 -25.24
N LYS A 507 -32.06 -8.66 -26.48
CA LYS A 507 -31.33 -9.92 -26.72
C LYS A 507 -29.83 -9.73 -26.54
N LEU A 508 -29.30 -8.59 -26.98
CA LEU A 508 -27.90 -8.24 -26.77
C LEU A 508 -27.59 -8.12 -25.28
N GLN A 509 -28.42 -7.37 -24.54
CA GLN A 509 -28.28 -7.21 -23.09
C GLN A 509 -28.29 -8.54 -22.34
N GLN A 510 -29.27 -9.41 -22.64
CA GLN A 510 -29.35 -10.73 -22.01
C GLN A 510 -28.10 -11.57 -22.27
N ARG A 511 -27.63 -11.57 -23.52
CA ARG A 511 -26.42 -12.29 -23.92
C ARG A 511 -25.19 -11.76 -23.19
N THR A 512 -24.96 -10.45 -23.19
CA THR A 512 -23.75 -9.87 -22.58
C THR A 512 -23.75 -9.98 -21.06
N ARG A 513 -24.91 -9.82 -20.40
CA ARG A 513 -25.05 -10.09 -18.96
C ARG A 513 -24.71 -11.55 -18.62
N ALA A 514 -25.14 -12.51 -19.46
CA ALA A 514 -24.80 -13.92 -19.25
C ALA A 514 -23.28 -14.18 -19.37
N VAL A 515 -22.60 -13.55 -20.32
CA VAL A 515 -21.13 -13.60 -20.45
C VAL A 515 -20.46 -13.07 -19.17
N CYS A 516 -20.93 -11.94 -18.64
CA CYS A 516 -20.39 -11.34 -17.41
C CYS A 516 -20.62 -12.20 -16.17
N ALA A 517 -21.82 -12.76 -16.01
CA ALA A 517 -22.11 -13.69 -14.92
C ALA A 517 -21.23 -14.95 -15.00
N ALA A 518 -21.03 -15.49 -16.22
CA ALA A 518 -20.14 -16.63 -16.45
C ALA A 518 -18.66 -16.30 -16.17
N ALA A 519 -18.25 -15.04 -16.38
CA ALA A 519 -16.93 -14.56 -16.00
C ALA A 519 -16.75 -14.35 -14.48
N GLY A 520 -17.81 -14.53 -13.68
CA GLY A 520 -17.78 -14.46 -12.22
C GLY A 520 -18.13 -13.09 -11.64
N VAL A 521 -18.67 -12.16 -12.43
CA VAL A 521 -19.14 -10.85 -11.93
C VAL A 521 -20.44 -11.07 -11.14
N LYS A 522 -20.47 -10.63 -9.88
CA LYS A 522 -21.58 -10.91 -8.94
C LYS A 522 -22.37 -9.68 -8.50
N VAL A 523 -21.75 -8.52 -8.55
CA VAL A 523 -22.37 -7.26 -8.08
C VAL A 523 -23.18 -6.68 -9.22
N ASP A 524 -24.46 -6.37 -9.01
CA ASP A 524 -25.38 -5.94 -10.08
C ASP A 524 -24.88 -4.71 -10.85
N ALA A 525 -24.40 -3.68 -10.16
CA ALA A 525 -23.86 -2.49 -10.82
C ALA A 525 -22.63 -2.82 -11.71
N LEU A 526 -21.79 -3.77 -11.28
CA LEU A 526 -20.65 -4.24 -12.08
C LEU A 526 -21.08 -5.17 -13.21
N LEU A 527 -22.17 -5.94 -13.02
CA LEU A 527 -22.77 -6.76 -14.07
C LEU A 527 -23.34 -5.91 -15.20
N ASP A 528 -24.02 -4.81 -14.87
CA ASP A 528 -24.55 -3.86 -15.87
C ASP A 528 -23.41 -3.19 -16.64
N ALA A 529 -22.40 -2.67 -15.94
CA ALA A 529 -21.21 -2.11 -16.54
C ALA A 529 -20.50 -3.11 -17.47
N CYS A 530 -20.26 -4.32 -16.98
CA CYS A 530 -19.68 -5.39 -17.78
C CYS A 530 -20.52 -5.73 -19.02
N ALA A 531 -21.85 -5.79 -18.89
CA ALA A 531 -22.74 -6.10 -19.99
C ALA A 531 -22.69 -5.03 -21.09
N LEU A 532 -22.56 -3.76 -20.69
CA LEU A 532 -22.35 -2.63 -21.59
C LEU A 532 -21.00 -2.75 -22.30
N ASP A 533 -19.92 -2.99 -21.54
CA ASP A 533 -18.57 -3.18 -22.06
C ASP A 533 -18.46 -4.29 -23.10
N VAL A 534 -19.01 -5.48 -22.80
CA VAL A 534 -18.99 -6.61 -23.73
C VAL A 534 -19.75 -6.28 -25.03
N ALA A 535 -20.81 -5.46 -24.96
CA ALA A 535 -21.56 -5.01 -26.11
C ALA A 535 -20.81 -3.93 -26.92
N VAL A 536 -20.31 -2.89 -26.24
CA VAL A 536 -19.70 -1.70 -26.84
C VAL A 536 -18.32 -2.01 -27.42
N ILE A 537 -17.49 -2.72 -26.65
CA ILE A 537 -16.11 -3.06 -27.00
C ILE A 537 -16.06 -4.33 -27.87
N GLY A 538 -17.07 -5.20 -27.76
CA GLY A 538 -17.22 -6.38 -28.60
C GLY A 538 -16.23 -7.51 -28.27
N ARG A 539 -15.77 -7.60 -27.02
CA ARG A 539 -14.78 -8.59 -26.56
C ARG A 539 -15.21 -9.20 -25.22
N GLU A 540 -15.33 -10.52 -25.16
CA GLU A 540 -15.60 -11.23 -23.89
C GLU A 540 -14.48 -11.02 -22.86
N THR A 541 -13.26 -10.68 -23.30
CA THR A 541 -12.16 -10.33 -22.40
C THR A 541 -12.43 -9.06 -21.60
N ALA A 542 -13.33 -8.18 -22.05
CA ALA A 542 -13.77 -7.01 -21.29
C ALA A 542 -14.48 -7.41 -19.98
N ALA A 543 -15.04 -8.62 -19.88
CA ALA A 543 -15.67 -9.07 -18.64
C ALA A 543 -14.68 -9.37 -17.50
N LYS A 544 -13.43 -9.71 -17.83
CA LYS A 544 -12.45 -10.20 -16.85
C LYS A 544 -12.08 -9.17 -15.80
N VAL A 545 -12.01 -7.90 -16.19
CA VAL A 545 -11.63 -6.80 -15.28
C VAL A 545 -12.66 -6.57 -14.18
N PHE A 546 -13.94 -6.92 -14.41
CA PHE A 546 -15.02 -6.76 -13.42
C PHE A 546 -15.11 -7.91 -12.42
N ALA A 547 -14.62 -9.12 -12.75
CA ALA A 547 -14.74 -10.28 -11.89
C ALA A 547 -13.97 -10.13 -10.56
N GLY A 548 -12.86 -9.38 -10.58
CA GLY A 548 -12.06 -9.04 -9.40
C GLY A 548 -12.22 -7.60 -8.92
N ALA A 549 -13.13 -6.82 -9.53
CA ALA A 549 -13.32 -5.43 -9.14
C ALA A 549 -14.01 -5.34 -7.76
N PRO A 550 -13.60 -4.39 -6.90
CA PRO A 550 -14.24 -4.21 -5.60
C PRO A 550 -15.69 -3.76 -5.79
N ALA A 551 -16.57 -4.25 -4.91
CA ALA A 551 -17.95 -3.78 -4.86
C ALA A 551 -17.96 -2.26 -4.60
N PRO A 552 -18.72 -1.46 -5.39
CA PRO A 552 -18.90 -0.04 -5.11
C PRO A 552 -19.51 0.19 -3.72
N VAL A 553 -19.06 1.26 -3.06
CA VAL A 553 -19.66 1.73 -1.80
C VAL A 553 -20.96 2.49 -2.08
N ALA A 554 -20.97 3.25 -3.17
CA ALA A 554 -22.15 3.92 -3.69
C ALA A 554 -22.16 3.86 -5.22
N VAL A 555 -23.35 3.97 -5.82
CA VAL A 555 -23.54 4.00 -7.27
C VAL A 555 -24.31 5.27 -7.61
N ALA A 556 -23.83 6.01 -8.62
CA ALA A 556 -24.58 7.09 -9.23
C ALA A 556 -25.02 6.68 -10.63
N THR A 557 -26.28 6.94 -10.96
CA THR A 557 -26.87 6.73 -12.29
C THR A 557 -27.36 8.09 -12.83
N PRO A 558 -26.44 8.92 -13.35
CA PRO A 558 -26.75 10.27 -13.82
C PRO A 558 -27.95 10.34 -14.78
N GLY A 559 -28.89 11.25 -14.52
CA GLY A 559 -30.02 11.50 -15.41
C GLY A 559 -31.16 10.47 -15.43
N LEU A 560 -31.05 9.36 -14.68
CA LEU A 560 -32.21 8.50 -14.37
C LEU A 560 -33.00 9.15 -13.22
N ARG A 561 -34.22 9.65 -13.52
CA ARG A 561 -35.19 9.98 -12.45
C ARG A 561 -35.64 8.66 -11.83
N ARG A 562 -35.43 8.51 -10.51
CA ARG A 562 -35.94 7.36 -9.76
C ARG A 562 -37.46 7.30 -9.79
#